data_AF-A0A8B6EQS4-F1
#
_entry.id   AF-A0A8B6EQS4-F1
#
_cell.length_a   1.000
_cell.length_b   1.000
_cell.length_c   1.000
_cell.angle_alpha   90.00
_cell.angle_beta   90.00
_cell.angle_gamma   90.00
#
_symmetry.space_group_name_H-M   'P 1'
#
loop_
_entity.id
_entity.type
_entity.pdbx_description
1 polymer ?
#
loop_
_entity_poly.entity_id
_entity_poly.type
_entity_poly.pdbx_seq_one_letter_code
_entity_poly.pdbx_strand_id
1 'polypeptide(L)'
;MDNPIMDVSQVTITKMQKLVRAEMYGRRQLTVLNVRLNEINKRLKICKDRGVNSHLYVLKQRRKVTENVRNMYGIYVRRKMTAVARMIISNFSNSVFESSNTSSDSQNNDETENLNAPRNDDANVNTSEDSNLSIDNSSNNTESAQQEITVNANSEQTEQHQ
;
A
#
# COMPACT_ATOMS: atom_id res chain seq x y z
N MET A 1 -21.55 -23.42 -21.26
CA MET A 1 -20.43 -22.50 -21.55
C MET A 1 -20.75 -21.22 -20.82
N ASP A 2 -20.48 -21.20 -19.52
CA ASP A 2 -20.80 -20.07 -18.66
C ASP A 2 -19.75 -18.99 -18.85
N ASN A 3 -20.15 -17.85 -19.41
CA ASN A 3 -19.35 -16.65 -19.38
C ASN A 3 -19.32 -16.16 -17.92
N PRO A 4 -18.16 -16.00 -17.27
CA PRO A 4 -18.12 -15.38 -15.97
C PRO A 4 -18.41 -13.89 -16.18
N ILE A 5 -19.60 -13.46 -15.76
CA ILE A 5 -19.92 -12.06 -15.55
C ILE A 5 -19.00 -11.60 -14.41
N MET A 6 -17.78 -11.18 -14.75
CA MET A 6 -16.93 -10.48 -13.81
C MET A 6 -17.61 -9.15 -13.49
N ASP A 7 -18.09 -9.03 -12.26
CA ASP A 7 -18.59 -7.79 -11.70
C ASP A 7 -17.60 -6.66 -12.00
N VAL A 8 -18.11 -5.55 -12.54
CA VAL A 8 -17.36 -4.35 -12.96
C VAL A 8 -16.54 -3.80 -11.78
N SER A 9 -17.02 -4.01 -10.55
CA SER A 9 -16.30 -3.70 -9.31
C SER A 9 -14.97 -4.48 -9.20
N GLN A 10 -14.98 -5.79 -9.46
CA GLN A 10 -13.82 -6.66 -9.32
C GLN A 10 -12.72 -6.36 -10.35
N VAL A 11 -13.12 -6.03 -11.58
CA VAL A 11 -12.19 -5.60 -12.64
C VAL A 11 -11.47 -4.31 -12.24
N THR A 12 -12.19 -3.39 -11.59
CA THR A 12 -11.68 -2.09 -11.17
C THR A 12 -10.71 -2.22 -10.00
N ILE A 13 -11.04 -3.05 -9.00
CA ILE A 13 -10.15 -3.38 -7.87
C ILE A 13 -8.84 -4.00 -8.38
N THR A 14 -8.93 -4.96 -9.31
CA THR A 14 -7.74 -5.62 -9.87
C THR A 14 -6.82 -4.65 -10.60
N LYS A 15 -7.38 -3.71 -11.38
CA LYS A 15 -6.63 -2.64 -12.04
C LYS A 15 -5.95 -1.72 -11.02
N MET A 16 -6.67 -1.36 -9.96
CA MET A 16 -6.15 -0.49 -8.89
C MET A 16 -4.96 -1.16 -8.17
N GLN A 17 -5.08 -2.44 -7.80
CA GLN A 17 -3.99 -3.19 -7.20
C GLN A 17 -2.74 -3.25 -8.08
N LYS A 18 -2.90 -3.44 -9.41
CA LYS A 18 -1.78 -3.42 -10.36
C LYS A 18 -1.07 -2.06 -10.36
N LEU A 19 -1.82 -0.97 -10.34
CA LEU A 19 -1.27 0.39 -10.30
C LEU A 19 -0.54 0.66 -8.97
N VAL A 20 -1.10 0.23 -7.85
CA VAL A 20 -0.46 0.37 -6.52
C VAL A 20 0.85 -0.42 -6.44
N ARG A 21 0.88 -1.67 -6.92
CA ARG A 21 2.12 -2.46 -6.96
C ARG A 21 3.19 -1.80 -7.84
N ALA A 22 2.79 -1.29 -9.00
CA ALA A 22 3.66 -0.53 -9.89
C ALA A 22 4.23 0.72 -9.20
N GLU A 23 3.38 1.47 -8.50
CA GLU A 23 3.75 2.66 -7.73
C GLU A 23 4.78 2.34 -6.63
N MET A 24 4.54 1.28 -5.85
CA MET A 24 5.47 0.81 -4.82
C MET A 24 6.83 0.43 -5.41
N TYR A 25 6.85 -0.24 -6.57
CA TYR A 25 8.10 -0.56 -7.26
C TYR A 25 8.87 0.73 -7.61
N GLY A 26 8.19 1.73 -8.17
CA GLY A 26 8.79 3.02 -8.47
C GLY A 26 9.37 3.71 -7.23
N ARG A 27 8.68 3.66 -6.08
CA ARG A 27 9.19 4.20 -4.81
C ARG A 27 10.47 3.51 -4.35
N ARG A 28 10.53 2.18 -4.44
CA ARG A 28 11.74 1.43 -4.07
C ARG A 28 12.93 1.86 -4.93
N GLN A 29 12.72 2.03 -6.23
CA GLN A 29 13.76 2.52 -7.14
C GLN A 29 14.22 3.94 -6.79
N LEU A 30 13.30 4.84 -6.41
CA LEU A 30 13.66 6.18 -5.92
C LEU A 30 14.56 6.12 -4.68
N THR A 31 14.28 5.24 -3.72
CA THR A 31 15.12 5.06 -2.53
C THR A 31 16.53 4.63 -2.91
N VAL A 32 16.66 3.62 -3.79
CA VAL A 32 17.97 3.15 -4.28
C VAL A 32 18.74 4.28 -4.99
N LEU A 33 18.07 5.05 -5.83
CA LEU A 33 18.69 6.16 -6.57
C LEU A 33 19.10 7.31 -5.65
N ASN A 34 18.34 7.59 -4.58
CA ASN A 34 18.72 8.58 -3.57
C ASN A 34 20.00 8.17 -2.83
N VAL A 35 20.13 6.90 -2.45
CA VAL A 35 21.36 6.36 -1.83
C VAL A 35 22.54 6.52 -2.77
N ARG A 36 22.39 6.13 -4.05
CA ARG A 36 23.44 6.29 -5.07
C ARG A 36 23.83 7.74 -5.30
N LEU A 37 22.87 8.67 -5.37
CA LEU A 37 23.16 10.09 -5.51
C LEU A 37 23.95 10.63 -4.32
N ASN A 38 23.58 10.24 -3.10
CA ASN A 38 24.30 10.63 -1.90
C ASN A 38 25.75 10.12 -1.91
N GLU A 39 25.96 8.88 -2.33
CA GLU A 39 27.30 8.31 -2.49
C GLU A 39 28.13 9.07 -3.54
N ILE A 40 27.55 9.35 -4.72
CA ILE A 40 28.22 10.11 -5.78
C ILE A 40 28.57 11.52 -5.26
N ASN A 41 27.68 12.17 -4.52
CA ASN A 41 27.92 13.48 -3.93
C ASN A 41 29.07 13.46 -2.90
N LYS A 42 29.14 12.42 -2.05
CA LYS A 42 30.26 12.22 -1.12
C LYS A 42 31.59 12.07 -1.87
N ARG A 43 31.62 11.24 -2.91
CA ARG A 43 32.82 11.03 -3.75
C ARG A 43 33.21 12.31 -4.49
N LEU A 44 32.24 13.08 -5.00
CA LEU A 44 32.49 14.39 -5.63
C LEU A 44 33.17 15.36 -4.68
N LYS A 45 32.74 15.44 -3.42
CA LYS A 45 33.37 16.27 -2.39
C LYS A 45 34.82 15.85 -2.19
N ILE A 46 35.07 14.57 -1.95
CA ILE A 46 36.42 14.02 -1.75
C ILE A 46 37.34 14.29 -2.96
N CYS A 47 36.85 14.09 -4.19
CA CYS A 47 37.66 14.34 -5.39
C CYS A 47 37.99 15.82 -5.58
N LYS A 48 37.08 16.74 -5.21
CA LYS A 48 37.36 18.18 -5.22
C LYS A 48 38.44 18.52 -4.20
N ASP A 49 38.29 18.02 -2.98
CA ASP A 49 39.21 18.29 -1.87
C ASP A 49 40.63 17.76 -2.16
N ARG A 50 40.73 16.63 -2.88
CA ARG A 50 42.01 15.99 -3.28
C ARG A 50 42.58 16.47 -4.62
N GLY A 51 41.89 17.35 -5.36
CA GLY A 51 42.36 17.84 -6.67
C GLY A 51 42.39 16.81 -7.80
N VAL A 52 41.64 15.70 -7.70
CA VAL A 52 41.65 14.62 -8.72
C VAL A 52 40.65 14.91 -9.84
N ASN A 53 41.10 15.68 -10.85
CA ASN A 53 40.24 16.22 -11.92
C ASN A 53 39.66 15.15 -12.88
N SER A 54 40.38 14.07 -13.15
CA SER A 54 39.92 13.00 -14.07
C SER A 54 38.67 12.29 -13.53
N HIS A 55 38.66 11.97 -12.24
CA HIS A 55 37.51 11.37 -11.56
C HIS A 55 36.35 12.35 -11.39
N LEU A 56 36.64 13.65 -11.28
CA LEU A 56 35.63 14.68 -11.08
C LEU A 56 34.66 14.76 -12.27
N TYR A 57 35.16 14.73 -13.50
CA TYR A 57 34.32 14.74 -14.70
C TYR A 57 33.37 13.55 -14.75
N VAL A 58 33.91 12.34 -14.55
CA VAL A 58 33.13 11.09 -14.59
C VAL A 58 32.04 11.09 -13.52
N LEU A 59 32.36 11.52 -12.30
CA LEU A 59 31.39 11.59 -11.22
C LEU A 59 30.28 12.61 -11.48
N LYS A 60 30.60 13.77 -12.10
CA LYS A 60 29.58 14.75 -12.52
C LYS A 60 28.60 14.16 -13.54
N GLN A 61 29.11 13.42 -14.53
CA GLN A 61 28.25 12.76 -15.53
C GLN A 61 27.38 11.68 -14.89
N ARG A 62 27.96 10.81 -14.05
CA ARG A 62 27.21 9.79 -13.30
C ARG A 62 26.12 10.40 -12.44
N ARG A 63 26.40 11.53 -11.77
CA ARG A 63 25.40 12.27 -11.00
C ARG A 63 24.24 12.71 -11.89
N LYS A 64 24.53 13.37 -13.01
CA LYS A 64 23.51 13.87 -13.95
C LYS A 64 22.62 12.75 -14.48
N VAL A 65 23.21 11.63 -14.89
CA VAL A 65 22.45 10.47 -15.37
C VAL A 65 21.57 9.89 -14.25
N THR A 66 22.12 9.71 -13.05
CA THR A 66 21.36 9.16 -11.90
C THR A 66 20.20 10.08 -11.52
N GLU A 67 20.40 11.39 -11.56
CA GLU A 67 19.38 12.41 -11.27
C GLU A 67 18.26 12.41 -12.32
N ASN A 68 18.61 12.26 -13.61
CA ASN A 68 17.62 12.12 -14.68
C ASN A 68 16.77 10.85 -14.52
N VAL A 69 17.39 9.71 -14.21
CA VAL A 69 16.68 8.44 -13.97
C VAL A 69 15.77 8.56 -12.75
N ARG A 70 16.24 9.20 -11.67
CA ARG A 70 15.42 9.50 -10.49
C ARG A 70 14.19 10.33 -10.86
N ASN A 71 14.37 11.38 -11.67
CA ASN A 71 13.24 12.22 -12.10
C ASN A 71 12.21 11.43 -12.92
N MET A 72 12.66 10.51 -13.79
CA MET A 72 11.77 9.61 -14.52
C MET A 72 10.93 8.73 -13.58
N TYR A 73 11.54 8.13 -12.57
CA TYR A 73 10.80 7.37 -11.56
C TYR A 73 9.87 8.26 -10.73
N GLY A 74 10.24 9.51 -10.45
CA GLY A 74 9.38 10.47 -9.75
C GLY A 74 8.10 10.78 -10.54
N ILE A 75 8.23 10.99 -11.85
CA ILE A 75 7.09 11.20 -12.76
C ILE A 75 6.24 9.92 -12.85
N TYR A 76 6.88 8.76 -12.97
CA TYR A 76 6.21 7.47 -13.04
C TYR A 76 5.33 7.21 -11.81
N VAL A 77 5.88 7.34 -10.60
CA VAL A 77 5.14 7.16 -9.33
C VAL A 77 3.96 8.11 -9.26
N ARG A 78 4.18 9.40 -9.56
CA ARG A 78 3.11 10.41 -9.55
C ARG A 78 1.97 10.05 -10.49
N ARG A 79 2.28 9.63 -11.72
CA ARG A 79 1.28 9.19 -12.71
C ARG A 79 0.46 8.01 -12.22
N LYS A 80 1.10 7.03 -11.56
CA LYS A 80 0.40 5.85 -11.01
C LYS A 80 -0.51 6.23 -9.85
N MET A 81 -0.04 7.06 -8.91
CA MET A 81 -0.89 7.57 -7.83
C MET A 81 -2.08 8.37 -8.34
N THR A 82 -1.87 9.27 -9.31
CA THR A 82 -2.98 10.05 -9.91
C THR A 82 -3.99 9.13 -10.59
N ALA A 83 -3.56 8.09 -11.28
CA ALA A 83 -4.47 7.12 -11.90
C ALA A 83 -5.31 6.38 -10.85
N VAL A 84 -4.70 5.93 -9.75
CA VAL A 84 -5.41 5.30 -8.62
C VAL A 84 -6.43 6.27 -8.01
N ALA A 85 -6.02 7.51 -7.71
CA ALA A 85 -6.90 8.52 -7.12
C ALA A 85 -8.13 8.80 -8.00
N ARG A 86 -7.93 8.91 -9.33
CA ARG A 86 -9.05 9.09 -10.27
C ARG A 86 -10.02 7.92 -10.25
N MET A 87 -9.52 6.69 -10.15
CA MET A 87 -10.37 5.50 -10.06
C MET A 87 -11.16 5.47 -8.74
N ILE A 88 -10.54 5.84 -7.61
CA ILE A 88 -11.23 5.92 -6.32
C ILE A 88 -12.37 6.96 -6.40
N ILE A 89 -12.08 8.15 -6.91
CA ILE A 89 -13.07 9.22 -7.04
C ILE A 89 -14.22 8.79 -7.95
N SER A 90 -13.93 8.17 -9.10
CA SER A 90 -14.95 7.69 -10.03
C SER A 90 -15.82 6.59 -9.44
N ASN A 91 -15.24 5.66 -8.68
CA ASN A 91 -16.01 4.60 -8.02
C ASN A 91 -16.92 5.19 -6.95
N PHE A 92 -16.39 6.12 -6.15
CA PHE A 92 -17.16 6.81 -5.13
C PHE A 92 -18.33 7.60 -5.75
N SER A 93 -18.08 8.39 -6.80
CA SER A 93 -19.15 9.15 -7.46
C SER A 93 -20.25 8.22 -8.00
N ASN A 94 -19.87 7.13 -8.68
CA ASN A 94 -20.85 6.20 -9.24
C ASN A 94 -21.68 5.55 -8.13
N SER A 95 -21.05 5.15 -7.03
CA SER A 95 -21.78 4.59 -5.88
C SER A 95 -22.78 5.58 -5.27
N VAL A 96 -22.42 6.86 -5.15
CA VAL A 96 -23.31 7.89 -4.61
C VAL A 96 -24.51 8.13 -5.53
N PHE A 97 -24.28 8.23 -6.86
CA PHE A 97 -25.34 8.44 -7.84
C PHE A 97 -26.30 7.25 -7.97
N GLU A 98 -25.78 6.01 -7.94
CA GLU A 98 -26.62 4.80 -7.93
C GLU A 98 -27.47 4.74 -6.65
N SER A 99 -26.88 5.05 -5.49
CA SER A 99 -27.59 5.06 -4.20
C SER A 99 -28.69 6.12 -4.13
N SER A 100 -28.52 7.26 -4.82
CA SER A 100 -29.50 8.34 -4.85
C SER A 100 -30.67 8.09 -5.80
N ASN A 101 -30.54 7.19 -6.78
CA ASN A 101 -31.60 6.88 -7.74
C ASN A 101 -32.49 5.70 -7.30
N THR A 102 -32.12 4.96 -6.25
CA THR A 102 -32.89 3.80 -5.74
C THR A 102 -33.86 4.12 -4.60
N SER A 103 -34.08 5.40 -4.26
CA SER A 103 -34.95 5.81 -3.13
C SER A 103 -36.29 6.43 -3.54
N SER A 104 -36.67 6.37 -4.83
CA SER A 104 -37.96 6.85 -5.32
C SER A 104 -38.70 5.72 -6.03
N ASP A 105 -39.31 4.81 -5.26
CA ASP A 105 -40.59 4.16 -5.60
C ASP A 105 -40.97 3.11 -4.55
N SER A 106 -41.91 3.47 -3.67
CA SER A 106 -43.03 2.60 -3.33
C SER A 106 -44.11 3.44 -2.63
N GLN A 107 -44.97 4.05 -3.43
CA GLN A 107 -46.26 4.56 -2.96
C GLN A 107 -47.26 3.41 -2.86
N ASN A 108 -47.88 3.32 -1.69
CA ASN A 108 -49.25 2.89 -1.36
C ASN A 108 -49.97 1.92 -2.31
N ASN A 109 -50.41 0.77 -1.78
CA ASN A 109 -51.78 0.30 -2.01
C ASN A 109 -52.36 -0.33 -0.74
N ASP A 110 -53.63 0.03 -0.55
CA ASP A 110 -54.51 -0.15 0.59
C ASP A 110 -55.15 -1.55 0.65
N GLU A 111 -55.51 -1.96 1.86
CA GLU A 111 -56.49 -2.94 2.36
C GLU A 111 -57.04 -4.09 1.47
N THR A 112 -57.08 -5.32 2.02
CA THR A 112 -58.35 -5.96 2.49
C THR A 112 -58.14 -7.34 3.14
N GLU A 113 -58.97 -7.58 4.16
CA GLU A 113 -59.08 -8.74 5.06
C GLU A 113 -59.36 -10.09 4.37
N ASN A 114 -58.97 -11.22 4.99
CA ASN A 114 -59.94 -12.19 5.55
C ASN A 114 -59.24 -13.36 6.30
N LEU A 115 -59.87 -13.76 7.40
CA LEU A 115 -59.48 -14.69 8.45
C LEU A 115 -59.49 -16.17 8.02
N ASN A 116 -58.54 -16.95 8.54
CA ASN A 116 -58.81 -18.25 9.20
C ASN A 116 -57.54 -18.85 9.83
N ALA A 117 -57.48 -18.83 11.16
CA ALA A 117 -56.73 -19.76 12.01
C ALA A 117 -57.78 -20.60 12.78
N PRO A 118 -57.54 -21.87 13.18
CA PRO A 118 -56.28 -22.34 13.75
C PRO A 118 -55.78 -23.71 13.24
N ARG A 119 -54.47 -23.93 13.34
CA ARG A 119 -53.87 -25.27 13.28
C ARG A 119 -52.80 -25.37 14.36
N ASN A 120 -52.99 -26.34 15.25
CA ASN A 120 -52.14 -26.65 16.38
C ASN A 120 -50.71 -27.01 15.95
N ASP A 121 -49.76 -26.45 16.69
CA ASP A 121 -48.60 -27.08 17.34
C ASP A 121 -48.03 -28.35 16.67
N ASP A 122 -46.89 -28.22 16.01
CA ASP A 122 -45.61 -28.65 16.60
C ASP A 122 -44.45 -28.51 15.60
N ALA A 123 -43.25 -28.32 16.17
CA ALA A 123 -41.91 -28.49 15.59
C ALA A 123 -41.25 -27.27 14.89
N ASN A 124 -40.55 -26.51 15.73
CA ASN A 124 -39.09 -26.31 15.66
C ASN A 124 -38.52 -25.67 14.38
N VAL A 125 -38.42 -24.34 14.38
CA VAL A 125 -37.45 -23.59 13.55
C VAL A 125 -36.77 -22.58 14.46
N ASN A 126 -35.48 -22.80 14.70
CA ASN A 126 -34.61 -21.89 15.45
C ASN A 126 -34.58 -20.51 14.81
N THR A 127 -34.69 -19.51 15.68
CA THR A 127 -34.53 -18.08 15.47
C THR A 127 -33.16 -17.71 14.95
N SER A 128 -33.14 -16.83 13.94
CA SER A 128 -31.98 -15.99 13.62
C SER A 128 -31.74 -15.02 14.77
N GLU A 129 -30.53 -15.03 15.33
CA GLU A 129 -29.95 -13.83 15.94
C GLU A 129 -28.55 -13.62 15.35
N ASP A 130 -28.40 -12.42 14.82
CA ASP A 130 -27.16 -11.82 14.36
C ASP A 130 -26.13 -11.69 15.49
N SER A 131 -24.87 -11.54 15.09
CA SER A 131 -23.79 -10.85 15.82
C SER A 131 -23.09 -11.61 16.95
N ASN A 132 -22.07 -12.41 16.59
CA ASN A 132 -20.72 -12.26 17.19
C ASN A 132 -19.72 -13.18 16.50
N LEU A 133 -19.09 -12.69 15.42
CA LEU A 133 -17.81 -13.24 15.00
C LEU A 133 -16.71 -12.47 15.73
N SER A 134 -16.29 -13.02 16.87
CA SER A 134 -15.03 -12.70 17.52
C SER A 134 -13.91 -13.00 16.52
N ILE A 135 -13.32 -11.97 15.91
CA ILE A 135 -12.06 -12.13 15.19
C ILE A 135 -10.96 -11.94 16.23
N ASP A 136 -10.50 -13.06 16.79
CA ASP A 136 -9.23 -13.13 17.49
C ASP A 136 -8.13 -12.72 16.51
N ASN A 137 -7.64 -11.50 16.68
CA ASN A 137 -6.42 -11.05 16.03
C ASN A 137 -5.23 -11.79 16.66
N SER A 138 -4.97 -12.99 16.16
CA SER A 138 -3.74 -13.72 16.45
C SER A 138 -2.57 -12.97 15.79
N SER A 139 -1.91 -12.13 16.59
CA SER A 139 -0.60 -11.58 16.30
C SER A 139 0.41 -12.72 16.18
N ASN A 140 0.71 -13.14 14.95
CA ASN A 140 1.90 -13.93 14.70
C ASN A 140 3.12 -13.02 14.79
N ASN A 141 3.70 -13.03 15.99
CA ASN A 141 5.09 -12.69 16.25
C ASN A 141 5.99 -13.36 15.21
N THR A 142 6.77 -12.58 14.48
CA THR A 142 7.96 -13.12 13.81
C THR A 142 9.15 -12.83 14.72
N GLU A 143 9.49 -13.81 15.53
CA GLU A 143 10.79 -13.88 16.20
C GLU A 143 11.89 -14.00 15.14
N SER A 144 12.79 -13.02 15.07
CA SER A 144 14.11 -13.18 14.47
C SER A 144 15.15 -13.13 15.60
N ALA A 145 15.35 -14.27 16.23
CA ALA A 145 16.61 -14.70 16.86
C ALA A 145 17.67 -14.88 15.76
N GLN A 146 18.97 -14.58 15.83
CA GLN A 146 19.95 -14.19 16.86
C GLN A 146 21.16 -13.56 16.12
N GLN A 147 21.92 -12.69 16.79
CA GLN A 147 23.39 -12.80 16.98
C GLN A 147 23.96 -11.48 17.56
N GLU A 148 24.05 -11.42 18.90
CA GLU A 148 25.04 -10.56 19.58
C GLU A 148 26.24 -11.45 19.91
N ILE A 149 27.39 -11.16 19.30
CA ILE A 149 28.67 -11.73 19.71
C ILE A 149 29.31 -10.73 20.66
N THR A 150 29.38 -11.09 21.93
CA THR A 150 30.22 -10.44 22.93
C THR A 150 31.69 -10.76 22.62
N VAL A 151 32.52 -9.73 22.43
CA VAL A 151 33.98 -9.86 22.64
C VAL A 151 34.40 -8.80 23.65
N ASN A 152 34.77 -9.29 24.82
CA ASN A 152 35.38 -8.53 25.90
C ASN A 152 36.87 -8.34 25.58
N ALA A 153 37.35 -7.11 25.60
CA ALA A 153 38.77 -6.81 25.72
C ALA A 153 38.92 -5.67 26.73
N ASN A 154 39.04 -6.05 28.00
CA ASN A 154 39.66 -5.23 29.02
C ASN A 154 41.07 -4.84 28.56
N SER A 155 41.30 -3.54 28.41
CA SER A 155 42.59 -2.90 28.67
C SER A 155 42.30 -1.51 29.27
N GLU A 156 41.91 -1.48 30.53
CA GLU A 156 42.11 -0.29 31.37
C GLU A 156 43.54 -0.32 31.94
N GLN A 157 43.98 0.87 32.39
CA GLN A 157 45.06 1.18 33.34
C GLN A 157 46.43 1.52 32.71
N THR A 158 46.73 2.83 32.60
CA THR A 158 47.61 3.67 33.47
C THR A 158 49.06 3.64 32.95
N GLU A 159 49.90 4.68 32.99
CA GLU A 159 50.15 5.68 34.03
C GLU A 159 51.08 6.80 33.47
N GLN A 160 51.41 7.76 34.34
CA GLN A 160 52.06 9.05 34.11
C GLN A 160 53.59 9.00 33.85
N HIS A 161 54.13 10.18 33.51
CA HIS A 161 55.51 10.67 33.74
C HIS A 161 56.68 10.08 32.94
N GLN A 162 57.23 10.89 32.03
CA GLN A 162 58.51 11.61 32.21
C GLN A 162 58.69 12.68 31.12
#